data_AF-A0A3B8R5M9-F1
#
_entry.id   AF-A0A3B8R5M9-F1
#
_cell.length_a   1.000
_cell.length_b   1.000
_cell.length_c   1.000
_cell.angle_alpha   90.00
_cell.angle_beta   90.00
_cell.angle_gamma   90.00
#
_symmetry.space_group_name_H-M   'P 1'
#
loop_
_entity.id
_entity.type
_entity.pdbx_description
1 polymer ?
#
loop_
_entity_poly.entity_id
_entity_poly.type
_entity_poly.pdbx_seq_one_letter_code
_entity_poly.pdbx_strand_id
1 'polypeptide(L)'
;MPSMRLHRQILPLFLMVLSPVILVTKAVADTLPVLECASEPSQRVERTLAVKRLPIVRAIVIKGEPVFDPSRETLGDEILAGLNRLHWQTRESVIRPQLLFEVGSTLSPAALAESARLLRSRPYLMEASIKVRNPCESEVDVEVTTHDAWSLTPRLA
;
A
#
# COMPACT_ATOMS: atom_id res chain seq x y z
N MET A 1 44.54 -26.88 -49.32
CA MET A 1 43.51 -26.04 -49.96
C MET A 1 42.31 -26.90 -50.32
N PRO A 2 41.14 -26.63 -49.73
CA PRO A 2 39.89 -26.91 -50.43
C PRO A 2 38.96 -25.68 -50.44
N SER A 3 38.28 -25.57 -51.56
CA SER A 3 37.49 -24.48 -52.09
C SER A 3 36.23 -24.14 -51.30
N MET A 4 35.99 -22.85 -51.16
CA MET A 4 34.66 -22.26 -50.93
C MET A 4 33.69 -22.68 -52.05
N ARG A 5 32.51 -23.16 -51.68
CA ARG A 5 31.33 -23.11 -52.54
C ARG A 5 30.16 -22.50 -51.77
N LEU A 6 29.89 -21.24 -52.11
CA LEU A 6 28.61 -20.57 -51.87
C LEU A 6 27.53 -21.37 -52.63
N HIS A 7 26.51 -21.86 -51.95
CA HIS A 7 25.28 -22.27 -52.60
C HIS A 7 24.09 -21.57 -51.94
N ARG A 8 23.66 -20.48 -52.58
CA ARG A 8 22.36 -19.85 -52.39
C ARG A 8 21.32 -20.74 -53.06
N GLN A 9 20.27 -21.15 -52.33
CA GLN A 9 18.98 -21.55 -52.90
C GLN A 9 17.93 -21.47 -51.79
N ILE A 10 17.18 -20.36 -51.73
CA ILE A 10 15.80 -20.20 -52.21
C ILE A 10 14.79 -20.90 -51.28
N LEU A 11 14.12 -20.08 -50.47
CA LEU A 11 12.91 -20.39 -49.71
C LEU A 11 11.79 -20.83 -50.67
N PRO A 12 10.91 -21.75 -50.26
CA PRO A 12 9.50 -21.36 -50.34
C PRO A 12 8.66 -21.77 -49.12
N LEU A 13 7.84 -20.80 -48.72
CA LEU A 13 6.42 -20.97 -48.42
C LEU A 13 6.07 -21.86 -47.22
N PHE A 14 6.35 -21.36 -46.02
CA PHE A 14 5.69 -21.83 -44.80
C PHE A 14 4.21 -21.38 -44.83
N LEU A 15 3.31 -22.34 -45.04
CA LEU A 15 1.87 -22.19 -44.83
C LEU A 15 1.61 -21.70 -43.40
N MET A 16 1.13 -20.46 -43.28
CA MET A 16 0.63 -19.91 -42.03
C MET A 16 -0.66 -20.63 -41.64
N VAL A 17 -0.56 -21.56 -40.68
CA VAL A 17 -1.74 -22.13 -40.02
C VAL A 17 -2.19 -21.12 -38.96
N LEU A 18 -3.18 -20.30 -39.31
CA LEU A 18 -3.91 -19.43 -38.38
C LEU A 18 -4.71 -20.31 -37.41
N SER A 19 -4.10 -20.67 -36.27
CA SER A 19 -4.87 -21.17 -35.12
C SER A 19 -5.59 -19.99 -34.47
N PRO A 20 -6.91 -20.06 -34.24
CA PRO A 20 -7.61 -19.03 -33.51
C PRO A 20 -7.17 -19.06 -32.05
N VAL A 21 -6.46 -18.02 -31.62
CA VAL A 21 -6.19 -17.75 -30.21
C VAL A 21 -7.52 -17.41 -29.56
N ILE A 22 -8.09 -18.36 -28.83
CA ILE A 22 -9.26 -18.10 -27.98
C ILE A 22 -8.78 -17.19 -26.85
N LEU A 23 -9.17 -15.92 -26.93
CA LEU A 23 -8.95 -14.92 -25.90
C LEU A 23 -9.86 -15.25 -24.70
N VAL A 24 -9.36 -16.03 -23.76
CA VAL A 24 -10.00 -16.19 -22.45
C VAL A 24 -9.73 -14.92 -21.65
N THR A 25 -10.70 -14.01 -21.61
CA THR A 25 -10.68 -12.86 -20.71
C THR A 25 -10.98 -13.36 -19.30
N LYS A 26 -9.95 -13.49 -18.46
CA LYS A 26 -10.13 -13.58 -17.01
C LYS A 26 -10.57 -12.20 -16.51
N ALA A 27 -11.85 -12.07 -16.15
CA ALA A 27 -12.31 -10.94 -15.36
C ALA A 27 -11.67 -11.04 -13.96
N VAL A 28 -10.70 -10.18 -13.69
CA VAL A 28 -10.17 -9.94 -12.34
C VAL A 28 -11.18 -9.05 -11.63
N ALA A 29 -12.05 -9.68 -10.85
CA ALA A 29 -12.85 -8.96 -9.86
C ALA A 29 -11.94 -8.68 -8.66
N ASP A 30 -11.19 -7.57 -8.71
CA ASP A 30 -10.53 -7.01 -7.53
C ASP A 30 -11.59 -6.32 -6.67
N THR A 31 -12.29 -7.12 -5.88
CA THR A 31 -13.10 -6.62 -4.79
C THR A 31 -12.16 -6.33 -3.61
N LEU A 32 -11.86 -5.05 -3.39
CA LEU A 32 -11.26 -4.56 -2.14
C LEU A 32 -12.12 -5.08 -0.97
N PRO A 33 -11.55 -5.71 0.08
CA PRO A 33 -12.30 -6.00 1.27
C PRO A 33 -12.43 -4.68 2.03
N VAL A 34 -13.50 -3.94 1.75
CA VAL A 34 -14.05 -3.02 2.74
C VAL A 34 -14.51 -3.92 3.88
N LEU A 35 -13.76 -3.89 4.99
CA LEU A 35 -14.15 -4.56 6.23
C LEU A 35 -15.26 -3.72 6.87
N GLU A 36 -16.42 -3.71 6.21
CA GLU A 36 -17.66 -3.28 6.82
C GLU A 36 -17.95 -4.29 7.94
N CYS A 37 -18.07 -3.81 9.18
CA CYS A 37 -18.53 -4.65 10.28
C CYS A 37 -19.81 -5.34 9.83
N ALA A 38 -19.77 -6.66 9.64
CA ALA A 38 -20.88 -7.40 9.07
C ALA A 38 -22.16 -7.13 9.89
N SER A 39 -23.05 -6.33 9.30
CA SER A 39 -24.44 -6.27 9.69
C SER A 39 -25.23 -6.73 8.49
N GLU A 40 -26.18 -7.66 8.68
CA GLU A 40 -27.53 -7.70 8.08
C GLU A 40 -28.19 -9.10 8.29
N PRO A 41 -29.53 -9.25 8.29
CA PRO A 41 -30.59 -8.27 8.61
C PRO A 41 -31.77 -8.86 9.43
N SER A 42 -32.53 -8.01 10.14
CA SER A 42 -33.96 -8.27 10.40
C SER A 42 -34.73 -6.99 10.76
N GLN A 43 -35.40 -6.46 9.74
CA GLN A 43 -36.76 -5.88 9.76
C GLN A 43 -37.12 -4.85 10.85
N ARG A 44 -37.23 -3.59 10.40
CA ARG A 44 -38.30 -2.65 10.79
C ARG A 44 -38.57 -2.55 12.30
N VAL A 45 -37.61 -2.13 13.10
CA VAL A 45 -37.92 -1.62 14.45
C VAL A 45 -36.99 -0.44 14.77
N GLU A 46 -37.63 0.73 14.80
CA GLU A 46 -37.23 1.98 15.43
C GLU A 46 -36.03 2.76 14.87
N ARG A 47 -36.38 3.90 14.26
CA ARG A 47 -35.54 5.10 14.09
C ARG A 47 -35.27 5.76 15.45
N THR A 48 -34.69 5.02 16.37
CA THR A 48 -33.96 5.64 17.47
C THR A 48 -32.55 5.77 16.94
N LEU A 49 -32.04 7.00 16.81
CA LEU A 49 -30.62 7.25 16.57
C LEU A 49 -29.86 6.54 17.68
N ALA A 50 -29.48 5.28 17.46
CA ALA A 50 -28.55 4.58 18.31
C ALA A 50 -27.26 5.39 18.20
N VAL A 51 -26.99 6.20 19.23
CA VAL A 51 -25.77 6.99 19.32
C VAL A 51 -24.63 5.99 19.39
N LYS A 52 -24.08 5.65 18.21
CA LYS A 52 -22.92 4.78 18.09
C LYS A 52 -21.79 5.47 18.84
N ARG A 53 -21.44 4.95 20.02
CA ARG A 53 -20.36 5.49 20.84
C ARG A 53 -19.09 5.43 20.02
N LEU A 54 -18.32 6.52 20.03
CA LEU A 54 -17.00 6.53 19.41
C LEU A 54 -16.09 5.56 20.19
N PRO A 55 -15.29 4.73 19.50
CA PRO A 55 -14.36 3.84 20.18
C PRO A 55 -13.23 4.62 20.85
N ILE A 56 -12.59 4.02 21.84
CA ILE A 56 -11.42 4.57 22.53
C ILE A 56 -10.16 4.02 21.87
N VAL A 57 -9.15 4.87 21.66
CA VAL A 57 -7.86 4.45 21.14
C VAL A 57 -7.08 3.74 22.23
N ARG A 58 -6.84 2.44 22.09
CA ARG A 58 -6.05 1.65 23.05
C ARG A 58 -4.56 1.75 22.78
N ALA A 59 -4.16 1.65 21.51
CA ALA A 59 -2.76 1.74 21.10
C ALA A 59 -2.63 2.44 19.74
N ILE A 60 -1.48 3.10 19.55
CA ILE A 60 -1.07 3.66 18.26
C ILE A 60 0.30 3.06 17.92
N VAL A 61 0.34 2.29 16.85
CA VAL A 61 1.55 1.67 16.30
C VAL A 61 1.93 2.42 15.04
N ILE A 62 3.15 2.98 15.00
CA ILE A 62 3.66 3.72 13.85
C ILE A 62 4.74 2.87 13.20
N LYS A 63 4.61 2.60 11.90
CA LYS A 63 5.54 1.81 11.11
C LYS A 63 6.06 2.62 9.93
N GLY A 64 7.36 2.84 9.90
CA GLY A 64 8.05 3.27 8.68
C GLY A 64 8.37 2.05 7.84
N GLU A 65 7.89 2.02 6.61
CA GLU A 65 8.27 0.98 5.64
C GLU A 65 9.62 1.31 5.02
N PRO A 66 10.43 0.30 4.66
CA PRO A 66 11.66 0.53 3.91
C PRO A 66 11.35 1.10 2.52
N VAL A 67 12.26 1.91 1.97
CA VAL A 67 12.11 2.52 0.64
C VAL A 67 12.10 1.43 -0.44
N PHE A 68 12.97 0.43 -0.29
CA PHE A 68 12.97 -0.76 -1.14
C PHE A 68 12.42 -1.95 -0.36
N ASP A 69 11.40 -2.59 -0.90
CA ASP A 69 10.76 -3.76 -0.29
C ASP A 69 11.73 -4.96 -0.26
N PRO A 70 12.18 -5.42 0.93
CA PRO A 70 13.12 -6.53 1.06
C PRO A 70 12.47 -7.90 0.81
N SER A 71 11.14 -7.97 0.70
CA SER A 71 10.41 -9.23 0.46
C SER A 71 10.37 -9.63 -1.02
N ARG A 72 10.80 -8.74 -1.92
CA ARG A 72 10.81 -9.00 -3.37
C ARG A 72 12.20 -9.46 -3.80
N GLU A 73 12.25 -10.59 -4.50
CA GLU A 73 13.50 -11.06 -5.12
C GLU A 73 13.82 -10.21 -6.36
N THR A 74 14.95 -9.51 -6.36
CA THR A 74 15.38 -8.68 -7.48
C THR A 74 16.88 -8.80 -7.76
N LEU A 75 17.30 -8.39 -8.97
CA LEU A 75 18.73 -8.29 -9.24
C LEU A 75 19.31 -7.10 -8.46
N GLY A 76 20.24 -7.39 -7.53
CA GLY A 76 20.92 -6.36 -6.73
C GLY A 76 20.38 -6.15 -5.32
N ASP A 77 19.70 -7.14 -4.73
CA ASP A 77 19.12 -7.06 -3.38
C ASP A 77 20.10 -6.56 -2.31
N GLU A 78 21.38 -6.95 -2.38
CA GLU A 78 22.41 -6.45 -1.45
C GLU A 78 22.65 -4.94 -1.55
N ILE A 79 22.57 -4.38 -2.76
CA ILE A 79 22.68 -2.94 -3.00
C ILE A 79 21.44 -2.24 -2.43
N LEU A 80 20.24 -2.74 -2.73
CA LEU A 80 18.99 -2.17 -2.24
C LEU A 80 18.89 -2.22 -0.71
N ALA A 81 19.31 -3.34 -0.09
CA ALA A 81 19.44 -3.46 1.35
C ALA A 81 20.46 -2.46 1.91
N GLY A 82 21.59 -2.25 1.23
CA GLY A 82 22.56 -1.20 1.56
C GLY A 82 21.98 0.21 1.53
N LEU A 83 21.16 0.51 0.51
CA LEU A 83 20.48 1.79 0.37
C LEU A 83 19.42 2.01 1.48
N ASN A 84 18.67 0.98 1.86
CA ASN A 84 17.77 1.05 3.02
C ASN A 84 18.52 1.31 4.33
N ARG A 85 19.73 0.75 4.52
CA ARG A 85 20.56 1.05 5.70
C ARG A 85 21.07 2.50 5.72
N LEU A 86 21.25 3.12 4.55
CA LEU A 86 21.65 4.52 4.44
C LEU A 86 20.47 5.47 4.68
N HIS A 87 19.25 5.03 4.39
CA HIS A 87 18.03 5.80 4.59
C HIS A 87 17.68 5.93 6.09
N TRP A 88 17.50 7.17 6.55
CA TRP A 88 17.02 7.44 7.89
C TRP A 88 15.50 7.53 7.91
N GLN A 89 14.84 6.61 8.61
CA GLN A 89 13.39 6.63 8.75
C GLN A 89 12.89 7.75 9.66
N THR A 90 11.78 8.37 9.27
CA THR A 90 11.10 9.38 10.06
C THR A 90 10.73 8.82 11.43
N ARG A 91 11.17 9.52 12.49
CA ARG A 91 10.96 9.09 13.88
C ARG A 91 9.48 9.23 14.26
N GLU A 92 9.00 8.34 15.12
CA GLU A 92 7.63 8.42 15.66
C GLU A 92 7.31 9.78 16.30
N SER A 93 8.29 10.42 16.94
CA SER A 93 8.13 11.74 17.56
C SER A 93 7.79 12.86 16.56
N VAL A 94 8.09 12.66 15.28
CA VAL A 94 7.74 13.58 14.18
C VAL A 94 6.34 13.27 13.65
N ILE A 95 5.93 12.01 13.68
CA ILE A 95 4.62 11.54 13.18
C ILE A 95 3.50 11.81 14.21
N ARG A 96 3.72 11.50 15.49
CA ARG A 96 2.70 11.60 16.56
C ARG A 96 2.00 12.96 16.64
N PRO A 97 2.69 14.13 16.59
CA PRO A 97 2.04 15.44 16.69
C PRO A 97 1.08 15.76 15.54
N GLN A 98 1.06 14.96 14.48
CA GLN A 98 0.17 15.14 13.32
C GLN A 98 -1.13 14.36 13.45
N LEU A 99 -1.22 13.48 14.45
CA LEU A 99 -2.43 12.73 14.78
C LEU A 99 -3.31 13.60 15.67
N LEU A 100 -4.57 13.76 15.29
CA LEU A 100 -5.58 14.54 16.01
C LEU A 100 -6.30 13.72 17.09
N PHE A 101 -5.64 12.67 17.57
CA PHE A 101 -6.11 11.75 18.59
C PHE A 101 -4.89 11.13 19.29
N GLU A 102 -5.12 10.64 20.50
CA GLU A 102 -4.07 10.06 21.34
C GLU A 102 -4.58 8.79 22.02
N VAL A 103 -3.67 8.03 22.62
CA VAL A 103 -4.06 6.84 23.40
C VAL A 103 -4.94 7.27 24.57
N GLY A 104 -6.08 6.59 24.73
CA GLY A 104 -7.09 6.89 25.74
C GLY A 104 -8.17 7.89 25.27
N SER A 105 -8.00 8.55 24.12
CA SER A 105 -9.01 9.47 23.60
C SER A 105 -10.08 8.74 22.78
N THR A 106 -11.23 9.38 22.57
CA THR A 106 -12.22 8.91 21.61
C THR A 106 -11.71 9.10 20.18
N LEU A 107 -11.96 8.13 19.30
CA LEU A 107 -11.56 8.16 17.91
C LEU A 107 -12.75 8.56 17.03
N SER A 108 -12.78 9.82 16.59
CA SER A 108 -13.76 10.25 15.60
C SER A 108 -13.29 9.92 14.17
N PRO A 109 -14.21 9.52 13.26
CA PRO A 109 -13.87 9.32 11.85
C PRO A 109 -13.27 10.56 11.18
N ALA A 110 -13.71 11.76 11.59
CA ALA A 110 -13.19 13.03 11.09
C ALA A 110 -11.72 13.26 11.52
N ALA A 111 -11.40 13.01 12.79
CA ALA A 111 -10.02 13.12 13.28
C ALA A 111 -9.09 12.12 12.58
N LEU A 112 -9.56 10.89 12.32
CA LEU A 112 -8.81 9.89 11.57
C LEU A 112 -8.52 10.36 10.13
N ALA A 113 -9.55 10.80 9.41
CA ALA A 113 -9.44 11.27 8.04
C ALA A 113 -8.52 12.51 7.92
N GLU A 114 -8.68 13.45 8.85
CA GLU A 114 -7.88 14.67 8.85
C GLU A 114 -6.43 14.40 9.25
N SER A 115 -6.17 13.51 10.21
CA SER A 115 -4.80 13.07 10.53
C SER A 115 -4.12 12.43 9.31
N ALA A 116 -4.84 11.60 8.56
CA ALA A 116 -4.31 11.02 7.33
C ALA A 116 -4.03 12.09 6.26
N ARG A 117 -4.88 13.12 6.15
CA ARG A 117 -4.65 14.27 5.27
C ARG A 117 -3.40 15.05 5.68
N LEU A 118 -3.23 15.33 6.98
CA LEU A 118 -2.07 16.03 7.52
C LEU A 118 -0.77 15.29 7.24
N LEU A 119 -0.73 13.96 7.46
CA LEU A 119 0.43 13.14 7.14
C LEU A 119 0.77 13.19 5.63
N ARG A 120 -0.21 13.02 4.74
CA ARG A 120 0.02 13.07 3.28
C ARG A 120 0.45 14.45 2.78
N SER A 121 0.19 15.52 3.54
CA SER A 121 0.65 16.87 3.19
C SER A 121 2.13 17.11 3.51
N ARG A 122 2.81 16.17 4.20
CA ARG A 122 4.21 16.36 4.60
C ARG A 122 5.15 16.03 3.45
N PRO A 123 6.08 16.94 3.10
CA PRO A 123 6.95 16.75 1.94
C PRO A 123 8.00 15.64 2.13
N TYR A 124 8.23 15.18 3.36
CA TYR A 124 9.15 14.08 3.66
C TYR A 124 8.47 12.70 3.61
N LEU A 125 7.14 12.63 3.48
CA LEU A 125 6.41 11.38 3.28
C LEU A 125 6.00 11.28 1.81
N MET A 126 6.40 10.20 1.15
CA MET A 126 5.89 9.85 -0.18
C MET A 126 4.47 9.29 -0.07
N GLU A 127 4.21 8.49 0.96
CA GLU A 127 2.90 7.91 1.24
C GLU A 127 2.66 7.82 2.76
N ALA A 128 1.40 7.99 3.16
CA ALA A 128 0.95 7.71 4.53
C ALA A 128 -0.47 7.14 4.53
N SER A 129 -0.68 6.12 5.36
CA SER A 129 -1.99 5.52 5.60
C SER A 129 -2.23 5.28 7.09
N ILE A 130 -3.50 5.32 7.49
CA ILE A 130 -3.93 5.00 8.84
C ILE A 130 -5.00 3.91 8.74
N LYS A 131 -4.83 2.82 9.48
CA LYS A 131 -5.76 1.69 9.54
C LYS A 131 -6.19 1.46 10.97
N VAL A 132 -7.49 1.31 11.19
CA VAL A 132 -8.05 0.88 12.47
C VAL A 132 -8.07 -0.63 12.51
N ARG A 133 -7.44 -1.23 13.52
CA ARG A 133 -7.55 -2.65 13.84
C ARG A 133 -8.77 -2.83 14.74
N ASN A 134 -9.52 -3.91 14.50
CA ASN A 134 -10.68 -4.30 15.30
C ASN A 134 -11.79 -3.21 15.37
N PRO A 135 -12.24 -2.63 14.24
CA PRO A 135 -13.10 -1.44 14.22
C PRO A 135 -14.50 -1.62 14.83
N CYS A 136 -14.89 -2.86 15.17
CA CYS A 136 -16.19 -3.18 15.74
C CYS A 136 -16.16 -3.29 17.28
N GLU A 137 -14.98 -3.17 17.90
CA GLU A 137 -14.80 -3.18 19.36
C GLU A 137 -14.95 -1.76 19.95
N SER A 138 -15.19 -1.68 21.28
CA SER A 138 -15.25 -0.40 22.00
C SER A 138 -13.89 0.27 22.16
N GLU A 139 -12.83 -0.54 22.13
CA GLU A 139 -11.44 -0.12 22.13
C GLU A 139 -10.80 -0.59 20.84
N VAL A 140 -10.01 0.27 20.19
CA VAL A 140 -9.40 -0.01 18.90
C VAL A 140 -7.90 0.29 18.91
N ASP A 141 -7.14 -0.46 18.12
CA ASP A 141 -5.74 -0.12 17.86
C ASP A 141 -5.65 0.61 16.51
N VAL A 142 -4.76 1.58 16.44
CA VAL A 142 -4.52 2.35 15.22
C VAL A 142 -3.12 2.05 14.71
N GLU A 143 -3.04 1.63 13.46
CA GLU A 143 -1.79 1.40 12.74
C GLU A 143 -1.57 2.53 11.74
N VAL A 144 -0.46 3.25 11.89
CA VAL A 144 -0.01 4.30 10.98
C VAL A 144 1.17 3.75 10.19
N THR A 145 1.04 3.69 8.87
CA THR A 145 2.11 3.22 7.98
C THR A 145 2.59 4.39 7.13
N THR A 146 3.89 4.62 7.09
CA THR A 146 4.52 5.71 6.33
C THR A 146 5.59 5.18 5.39
N HIS A 147 5.65 5.71 4.17
CA HIS A 147 6.76 5.55 3.25
C HIS A 147 7.44 6.91 3.08
N ASP A 148 8.71 7.00 3.44
CA ASP A 148 9.46 8.24 3.37
C ASP A 148 9.86 8.57 1.93
N ALA A 149 9.88 9.86 1.62
CA ALA A 149 10.47 10.35 0.37
C ALA A 149 12.00 10.29 0.49
N TRP A 150 12.65 9.57 -0.42
CA TRP A 150 14.10 9.45 -0.45
C TRP A 150 14.66 9.77 -1.83
N SER A 151 15.81 10.45 -1.86
CA SER A 151 16.49 10.85 -3.09
C SER A 151 18.00 10.72 -2.92
N LEU A 152 18.65 10.19 -3.96
CA LEU A 152 20.10 10.17 -4.11
C LEU A 152 20.64 11.44 -4.79
N THR A 153 19.75 12.38 -5.13
CA THR A 153 20.14 13.64 -5.75
C THR A 153 20.67 14.58 -4.68
N PRO A 154 21.95 15.02 -4.75
CA PRO A 154 22.46 16.01 -3.82
C PRO A 154 21.66 17.30 -3.95
N ARG A 155 21.10 17.77 -2.84
CA ARG A 155 20.52 19.11 -2.75
C ARG A 155 21.60 20.03 -2.20
N LEU A 156 22.11 20.91 -3.05
CA LEU A 156 23.02 21.97 -2.60
C LEU A 156 22.19 22.97 -1.81
N ALA A 157 22.58 23.21 -0.55
CA ALA A 157 21.98 24.21 0.33
C ALA A 157 22.55 25.61 0.05
#